data_AF-F5YFT6-F1
#
_entry.id   AF-F5YFT6-F1
#
_cell.length_a   1.000
_cell.length_b   1.000
_cell.length_c   1.000
_cell.angle_alpha   90.00
_cell.angle_beta   90.00
_cell.angle_gamma   90.00
#
_symmetry.space_group_name_H-M   'P 1'
#
loop_
_entity.id
_entity.type
_entity.pdbx_description
1 polymer ?
#
loop_
_entity_poly.entity_id
_entity_poly.type
_entity_poly.pdbx_seq_one_letter_code
_entity_poly.pdbx_strand_id
1 'polypeptide(L)'
;MKNIVIHILISIGFSFLIVQFQKIMDSQYLTEYLKGNLITIIIALLAINTATLGIILSRIREIINNLKQDYFINTKKQMLSSITEQIILVIISIIFFIINDSNWLIKNSEYRELIDTFCISLFIYDLIILYDTSKSIFIIVNFKNNNKADN
;
A
#
# COMPACT_ATOMS: atom_id res chain seq x y z
N MET A 1 1.94 -7.06 -13.03
CA MET A 1 0.77 -6.35 -13.59
C MET A 1 -0.56 -6.95 -13.15
N LYS A 2 -0.83 -8.26 -13.37
CA LYS A 2 -2.13 -8.88 -13.00
C LYS A 2 -2.51 -8.67 -11.52
N ASN A 3 -1.56 -8.85 -10.60
CA ASN A 3 -1.83 -8.68 -9.17
C ASN A 3 -2.08 -7.21 -8.77
N ILE A 4 -1.35 -6.26 -9.38
CA ILE A 4 -1.53 -4.82 -9.14
C ILE A 4 -2.94 -4.37 -9.50
N VAL A 5 -3.43 -4.74 -10.69
CA VAL A 5 -4.79 -4.38 -11.14
C VAL A 5 -5.85 -4.98 -10.21
N ILE A 6 -5.67 -6.22 -9.79
CA ILE A 6 -6.58 -6.88 -8.84
C ILE A 6 -6.61 -6.12 -7.51
N HIS A 7 -5.46 -5.72 -6.97
CA HIS A 7 -5.38 -4.99 -5.71
C HIS A 7 -6.02 -3.60 -5.82
N ILE A 8 -5.85 -2.90 -6.95
CA ILE A 8 -6.55 -1.64 -7.21
C ILE A 8 -8.07 -1.84 -7.21
N LEU A 9 -8.57 -2.86 -7.93
CA LEU A 9 -10.00 -3.17 -7.98
C LEU A 9 -10.57 -3.55 -6.62
N ILE A 10 -9.85 -4.37 -5.84
CA ILE A 10 -10.22 -4.72 -4.47
C ILE A 10 -10.29 -3.48 -3.60
N SER A 11 -9.29 -2.59 -3.69
CA SER A 11 -9.22 -1.37 -2.89
C SER A 11 -10.40 -0.45 -3.19
N ILE A 12 -10.70 -0.20 -4.47
CA ILE A 12 -11.84 0.62 -4.88
C ILE A 12 -13.16 -0.02 -4.43
N GLY A 13 -13.34 -1.31 -4.68
CA GLY A 13 -14.56 -2.03 -4.29
C GLY A 13 -14.80 -2.01 -2.79
N PHE A 14 -13.77 -2.27 -1.98
CA PHE A 14 -13.87 -2.23 -0.54
C PHE A 14 -14.12 -0.80 -0.02
N SER A 15 -13.49 0.20 -0.62
CA SER A 15 -13.72 1.62 -0.29
C SER A 15 -15.15 2.05 -0.55
N PHE A 16 -15.71 1.64 -1.68
CA PHE A 16 -17.10 1.94 -2.01
C PHE A 16 -18.05 1.37 -0.97
N LEU A 17 -17.83 0.12 -0.54
CA LEU A 17 -18.62 -0.50 0.53
C LEU A 17 -18.50 0.28 1.86
N ILE A 18 -17.31 0.75 2.20
CA ILE A 18 -17.11 1.58 3.40
C ILE A 18 -17.84 2.92 3.29
N VAL A 19 -17.81 3.58 2.13
CA VAL A 19 -18.54 4.83 1.90
C VAL A 19 -20.05 4.62 2.03
N GLN A 20 -20.59 3.53 1.46
CA GLN A 20 -22.01 3.20 1.62
C GLN A 20 -22.35 2.88 3.08
N PHE A 21 -21.47 2.16 3.79
CA PHE A 21 -21.67 1.86 5.21
C PHE A 21 -21.68 3.13 6.07
N GLN A 22 -20.74 4.05 5.84
CA GLN A 22 -20.70 5.37 6.46
C GLN A 22 -22.00 6.14 6.25
N LYS A 23 -22.53 6.13 5.02
CA LYS A 23 -23.80 6.77 4.67
C LYS A 23 -25.01 6.15 5.38
N ILE A 24 -25.08 4.82 5.48
CA ILE A 24 -26.16 4.12 6.20
C ILE A 24 -26.12 4.45 7.69
N MET A 25 -24.92 4.63 8.24
CA MET A 25 -24.70 4.95 9.66
C MET A 25 -24.70 6.45 9.96
N ASP A 26 -24.94 7.30 8.96
CA ASP A 26 -24.83 8.77 9.05
C ASP A 26 -23.51 9.25 9.71
N SER A 27 -22.41 8.61 9.32
CA SER A 27 -21.07 8.84 9.87
C SER A 27 -20.11 9.34 8.81
N GLN A 28 -19.34 10.38 9.14
CA GLN A 28 -18.26 10.90 8.29
C GLN A 28 -16.87 10.62 8.87
N TYR A 29 -16.79 9.80 9.92
CA TYR A 29 -15.60 9.63 10.74
C TYR A 29 -14.35 9.27 9.94
N LEU A 30 -14.42 8.25 9.07
CA LEU A 30 -13.24 7.83 8.32
C LEU A 30 -12.86 8.86 7.27
N THR A 31 -13.83 9.44 6.57
CA THR A 31 -13.59 10.45 5.55
C THR A 31 -12.94 11.69 6.14
N GLU A 32 -13.44 12.20 7.28
CA GLU A 32 -12.85 13.35 7.98
C GLU A 32 -11.45 13.05 8.52
N TYR A 33 -11.28 11.88 9.13
CA TYR A 33 -9.98 11.44 9.63
C TYR A 33 -8.94 11.37 8.51
N LEU A 34 -9.30 10.73 7.39
CA LEU A 34 -8.42 10.66 6.23
C LEU A 34 -8.18 12.03 5.64
N LYS A 35 -9.17 12.94 5.62
CA LYS A 35 -8.98 14.29 5.09
C LYS A 35 -7.85 15.05 5.81
N GLY A 36 -7.70 14.85 7.12
CA GLY A 36 -6.62 15.48 7.90
C GLY A 36 -5.28 14.74 7.86
N ASN A 37 -5.28 13.43 7.59
CA ASN A 37 -4.16 12.57 7.96
C ASN A 37 -3.64 11.63 6.87
N LEU A 38 -4.34 11.46 5.74
CA LEU A 38 -4.02 10.42 4.76
C LEU A 38 -2.60 10.55 4.19
N ILE A 39 -2.13 11.76 3.87
CA ILE A 39 -0.76 11.96 3.39
C ILE A 39 0.27 11.54 4.46
N THR A 40 0.06 11.95 5.71
CA THR A 40 0.91 11.58 6.85
C THR A 40 0.95 10.07 7.04
N ILE A 41 -0.20 9.40 6.93
CA ILE A 41 -0.33 7.95 7.05
C ILE A 41 0.45 7.27 5.92
N ILE A 42 0.26 7.67 4.65
CA ILE A 42 0.94 7.03 3.52
C ILE A 42 2.45 7.23 3.62
N ILE A 43 2.92 8.41 4.03
CA ILE A 43 4.37 8.64 4.23
C ILE A 43 4.91 7.77 5.38
N ALA A 44 4.15 7.63 6.48
CA ALA A 44 4.55 6.76 7.58
C ALA A 44 4.61 5.28 7.13
N LEU A 45 3.63 4.82 6.36
CA LEU A 45 3.60 3.47 5.80
C LEU A 45 4.73 3.24 4.79
N LEU A 46 5.06 4.23 3.96
CA LEU A 46 6.23 4.20 3.07
C LEU A 46 7.53 4.06 3.85
N ALA A 47 7.69 4.77 4.98
CA ALA A 47 8.87 4.66 5.82
C ALA A 47 8.98 3.25 6.44
N ILE A 48 7.87 2.70 6.94
CA ILE A 48 7.82 1.33 7.46
C ILE A 48 8.16 0.32 6.35
N ASN A 49 7.54 0.44 5.17
CA ASN A 49 7.79 -0.44 4.03
C ASN A 49 9.27 -0.38 3.61
N THR A 50 9.85 0.82 3.53
CA THR A 50 11.27 1.01 3.19
C THR A 50 12.20 0.36 4.22
N ALA A 51 11.92 0.53 5.52
CA ALA A 51 12.70 -0.09 6.59
C ALA A 51 12.64 -1.62 6.53
N THR A 52 11.43 -2.17 6.32
CA THR A 52 11.24 -3.63 6.20
C THR A 52 11.91 -4.23 4.97
N LEU A 53 11.86 -3.54 3.83
CA LEU A 53 12.58 -3.93 2.62
C LEU A 53 14.10 -3.90 2.83
N GLY A 54 14.62 -2.94 3.60
CA GLY A 54 16.02 -2.92 4.02
C GLY A 54 16.43 -4.18 4.80
N ILE A 55 15.58 -4.64 5.73
CA ILE A 55 15.79 -5.88 6.47
C ILE A 55 15.78 -7.09 5.53
N ILE A 56 14.78 -7.18 4.64
CA ILE A 56 14.68 -8.26 3.65
C ILE A 56 15.93 -8.30 2.77
N LEU A 57 16.38 -7.16 2.26
CA LEU A 57 17.53 -7.09 1.37
C LEU A 57 18.81 -7.56 2.07
N SER A 58 18.98 -7.19 3.35
CA SER A 58 20.11 -7.66 4.15
C SER A 58 20.10 -9.18 4.30
N ARG A 59 18.93 -9.79 4.57
CA ARG A 59 18.77 -11.25 4.63
C ARG A 59 19.00 -11.93 3.28
N ILE A 60 18.49 -11.37 2.19
CA ILE A 60 18.76 -11.87 0.84
C ILE A 60 20.27 -11.87 0.56
N ARG A 61 20.98 -10.81 0.96
CA ARG A 61 22.45 -10.72 0.77
C ARG A 61 23.19 -11.79 1.57
N GLU A 62 22.78 -12.05 2.82
CA GLU A 62 23.32 -13.16 3.62
C GLU A 62 23.08 -14.52 2.95
N ILE A 63 21.90 -14.74 2.36
CA ILE A 63 21.58 -16.00 1.67
C ILE A 63 22.43 -16.15 0.40
N ILE A 64 22.53 -15.10 -0.43
CA ILE A 64 23.31 -15.12 -1.68
C ILE A 64 24.79 -15.37 -1.41
N ASN A 65 25.38 -14.82 -0.33
CA ASN A 65 26.78 -15.07 0.02
C ASN A 65 27.09 -16.55 0.24
N ASN A 66 26.08 -17.38 0.54
CA ASN A 66 26.21 -18.83 0.70
C ASN A 66 25.86 -19.62 -0.58
N LEU A 67 25.55 -18.95 -1.69
CA LEU A 67 25.11 -19.53 -2.95
C LEU A 67 26.02 -19.11 -4.11
N LYS A 68 26.15 -19.95 -5.14
CA LYS A 68 26.97 -19.65 -6.34
C LYS A 68 26.28 -18.71 -7.33
N GLN A 69 24.99 -18.46 -7.18
CA GLN A 69 24.18 -17.67 -8.12
C GLN A 69 23.12 -16.84 -7.38
N ASP A 70 22.83 -15.64 -7.91
CA ASP A 70 21.79 -14.75 -7.39
C ASP A 70 20.41 -15.11 -7.97
N TYR A 71 19.66 -15.92 -7.22
CA TYR A 71 18.29 -16.30 -7.57
C TYR A 71 17.24 -15.22 -7.22
N PHE A 72 17.63 -14.12 -6.57
CA PHE A 72 16.72 -13.12 -6.00
C PHE A 72 16.63 -11.82 -6.82
N ILE A 73 17.18 -11.78 -8.03
CA ILE A 73 17.14 -10.61 -8.92
C ILE A 73 15.70 -10.11 -9.12
N ASN A 74 14.76 -11.03 -9.40
CA ASN A 74 13.36 -10.69 -9.60
C ASN A 74 12.70 -10.16 -8.31
N THR A 75 13.06 -10.73 -7.16
CA THR A 75 12.58 -10.26 -5.84
C THR A 75 13.04 -8.83 -5.59
N LYS A 76 14.34 -8.54 -5.78
CA LYS A 76 14.89 -7.19 -5.62
C LYS A 76 14.22 -6.18 -6.55
N LYS A 77 13.93 -6.56 -7.80
CA LYS A 77 13.19 -5.72 -8.74
C LYS A 77 11.76 -5.42 -8.26
N GLN A 78 11.05 -6.42 -7.72
CA GLN A 78 9.71 -6.22 -7.16
C GLN A 78 9.72 -5.35 -5.89
N MET A 79 10.74 -5.50 -5.04
CA MET A 79 10.92 -4.64 -3.86
C MET A 79 11.06 -3.17 -4.27
N LEU A 80 11.84 -2.87 -5.32
CA LEU A 80 11.95 -1.51 -5.85
C LEU A 80 10.64 -1.03 -6.50
N SER A 81 9.89 -1.91 -7.17
CA SER A 81 8.56 -1.61 -7.71
C SER A 81 7.60 -1.17 -6.60
N SER A 82 7.56 -1.89 -5.48
CA SER A 82 6.70 -1.58 -4.33
C SER A 82 6.99 -0.18 -3.75
N ILE A 83 8.25 0.20 -3.59
CA ILE A 83 8.62 1.57 -3.13
C ILE A 83 8.13 2.61 -4.14
N THR A 84 8.36 2.35 -5.43
CA THR A 84 7.95 3.27 -6.50
C THR A 84 6.43 3.44 -6.54
N GLU A 85 5.68 2.35 -6.35
CA GLU A 85 4.20 2.36 -6.26
C GLU A 85 3.70 3.22 -5.09
N GLN A 86 4.34 3.15 -3.92
CA GLN A 86 3.99 4.00 -2.78
C GLN A 86 4.34 5.48 -2.99
N ILE A 87 5.45 5.79 -3.65
CA ILE A 87 5.78 7.18 -4.01
C ILE A 87 4.72 7.73 -4.97
N ILE A 88 4.30 6.94 -5.96
CA ILE A 88 3.23 7.30 -6.89
C ILE A 88 1.91 7.51 -6.13
N LEU A 89 1.61 6.66 -5.15
CA LEU A 89 0.42 6.82 -4.30
C LEU A 89 0.41 8.13 -3.51
N VAL A 90 1.55 8.57 -2.97
CA VAL A 90 1.65 9.87 -2.30
C VAL A 90 1.27 11.00 -3.27
N ILE A 91 1.83 10.98 -4.48
CA ILE A 91 1.56 12.00 -5.51
C ILE A 91 0.07 11.99 -5.89
N ILE A 92 -0.50 10.81 -6.14
CA ILE A 92 -1.93 10.67 -6.47
C ILE A 92 -2.80 11.18 -5.31
N SER A 93 -2.44 10.86 -4.07
CA SER A 93 -3.16 11.33 -2.88
C SER A 93 -3.19 12.85 -2.80
N ILE A 94 -2.05 13.51 -3.04
CA ILE A 94 -1.99 14.98 -3.09
C ILE A 94 -2.95 15.54 -4.14
N ILE A 95 -3.03 14.94 -5.33
CA ILE A 95 -3.96 15.37 -6.39
C ILE A 95 -5.42 15.22 -5.92
N PHE A 96 -5.79 14.08 -5.36
CA PHE A 96 -7.15 13.87 -4.84
C PHE A 96 -7.48 14.81 -3.69
N PHE A 97 -6.50 15.17 -2.86
CA PHE A 97 -6.66 16.18 -1.81
C PHE A 97 -6.95 17.57 -2.34
N ILE A 98 -6.20 18.00 -3.35
CA ILE A 98 -6.44 19.29 -4.01
C ILE A 98 -7.85 19.32 -4.59
N ILE A 99 -8.31 18.22 -5.21
CA ILE A 99 -9.68 18.11 -5.73
C ILE A 99 -10.70 18.15 -4.58
N ASN A 100 -10.46 17.41 -3.48
CA ASN A 100 -11.35 17.33 -2.34
C ASN A 100 -11.58 18.69 -1.65
N ASP A 101 -10.55 19.54 -1.62
CA ASP A 101 -10.64 20.88 -1.03
C ASP A 101 -10.99 21.98 -2.04
N SER A 102 -11.16 21.64 -3.31
CA SER A 102 -11.44 22.61 -4.36
C SER A 102 -12.88 23.15 -4.31
N ASN A 103 -13.04 24.41 -4.67
CA ASN A 103 -14.35 25.01 -4.94
C ASN A 103 -15.12 24.29 -6.05
N TRP A 104 -14.43 23.55 -6.92
CA TRP A 104 -15.06 22.74 -7.96
C TRP A 104 -15.90 21.61 -7.35
N LEU A 105 -15.37 20.90 -6.35
CA LEU A 105 -16.11 19.82 -5.69
C LEU A 105 -17.29 20.34 -4.86
N ILE A 106 -17.16 21.54 -4.28
CA ILE A 106 -18.27 22.21 -3.58
C ILE A 106 -19.44 22.47 -4.53
N LYS A 107 -19.16 22.88 -5.77
CA LYS A 107 -20.18 23.15 -6.79
C LYS A 107 -20.78 21.89 -7.41
N ASN A 108 -20.02 20.80 -7.49
CA ASN A 108 -20.43 19.53 -8.10
C ASN A 108 -20.49 18.43 -7.03
N SER A 109 -21.41 18.61 -6.07
CA SER A 109 -21.52 17.76 -4.88
C SER A 109 -21.80 16.29 -5.19
N GLU A 110 -22.35 15.98 -6.37
CA GLU A 110 -22.61 14.63 -6.86
C GLU A 110 -21.34 13.77 -6.98
N TYR A 111 -20.17 14.39 -7.14
CA TYR A 111 -18.89 13.67 -7.21
C TYR A 111 -18.24 13.46 -5.83
N ARG A 112 -18.82 13.97 -4.73
CA ARG A 112 -18.23 13.87 -3.39
C ARG A 112 -18.03 12.42 -2.96
N GLU A 113 -19.05 11.57 -3.12
CA GLU A 113 -18.95 10.15 -2.77
C GLU A 113 -17.86 9.43 -3.57
N LEU A 114 -17.68 9.81 -4.85
CA LEU A 114 -16.65 9.25 -5.71
C LEU A 114 -15.25 9.66 -5.25
N ILE A 115 -15.05 10.94 -4.91
CA ILE A 115 -13.76 11.43 -4.38
C ILE A 115 -13.44 10.79 -3.03
N ASP A 116 -14.42 10.67 -2.13
CA ASP A 116 -14.24 10.01 -0.83
C ASP A 116 -13.89 8.53 -1.01
N THR A 117 -14.54 7.85 -1.96
CA THR A 117 -14.20 6.47 -2.34
C THR A 117 -12.77 6.37 -2.81
N PHE A 118 -12.29 7.30 -3.64
CA PHE A 118 -10.90 7.31 -4.09
C PHE A 118 -9.93 7.56 -2.94
N CYS A 119 -10.19 8.53 -2.06
CA CYS A 119 -9.35 8.79 -0.90
C CYS A 119 -9.22 7.56 0.01
N ILE A 120 -10.34 6.89 0.31
CA ILE A 120 -10.34 5.64 1.10
C ILE A 120 -9.62 4.51 0.34
N SER A 121 -9.70 4.49 -1.00
CA SER A 121 -9.02 3.47 -1.81
C SER A 121 -7.51 3.60 -1.79
N LEU A 122 -6.99 4.83 -1.74
CA LEU A 122 -5.55 5.09 -1.61
C LEU A 122 -5.04 4.57 -0.27
N PHE A 123 -5.80 4.80 0.81
CA PHE A 123 -5.51 4.26 2.13
C PHE A 123 -5.49 2.73 2.14
N ILE A 124 -6.55 2.07 1.65
CA ILE A 124 -6.64 0.61 1.64
C ILE A 124 -5.55 -0.01 0.76
N TYR A 125 -5.30 0.56 -0.41
CA TYR A 125 -4.30 0.04 -1.32
C TYR A 125 -2.89 0.11 -0.70
N ASP A 126 -2.58 1.20 0.01
CA ASP A 126 -1.31 1.32 0.74
C ASP A 126 -1.18 0.28 1.88
N LEU A 127 -2.27 -0.01 2.59
CA LEU A 127 -2.31 -1.13 3.56
C LEU A 127 -2.07 -2.49 2.91
N ILE A 128 -2.61 -2.73 1.71
CA ILE A 128 -2.37 -3.97 0.95
C ILE A 128 -0.89 -4.10 0.57
N ILE A 129 -0.27 -3.02 0.09
CA ILE A 129 1.17 -3.03 -0.21
C ILE A 129 1.98 -3.38 1.04
N LEU A 130 1.67 -2.75 2.17
CA LEU A 130 2.34 -3.05 3.44
C LEU A 130 2.16 -4.51 3.85
N TYR A 131 0.96 -5.07 3.69
CA TYR A 131 0.66 -6.45 4.01
C TYR A 131 1.48 -7.43 3.15
N ASP A 132 1.58 -7.18 1.85
CA ASP A 132 2.36 -8.01 0.93
C ASP A 132 3.86 -7.99 1.27
N THR A 133 4.41 -6.82 1.58
CA THR A 133 5.80 -6.73 2.05
C THR A 133 5.99 -7.47 3.37
N SER A 134 5.11 -7.25 4.34
CA SER A 134 5.19 -7.89 5.65
C SER A 134 5.16 -9.42 5.54
N LYS A 135 4.26 -9.96 4.70
CA LYS A 135 4.19 -11.40 4.42
C LYS A 135 5.50 -11.93 3.82
N SER A 136 6.14 -11.16 2.95
CA SER A 136 7.42 -11.52 2.34
C SER A 136 8.55 -11.60 3.37
N ILE A 137 8.56 -10.74 4.38
CA ILE A 137 9.52 -10.82 5.50
C ILE A 137 9.39 -12.15 6.22
N PHE A 138 8.17 -12.56 6.59
CA PHE A 138 7.92 -13.81 7.30
C PHE A 138 8.44 -15.02 6.53
N ILE A 139 8.23 -15.04 5.20
CA ILE A 139 8.73 -16.12 4.33
C ILE A 139 10.27 -16.15 4.33
N ILE A 140 10.92 -14.99 4.18
CA ILE A 140 12.39 -14.90 4.06
C ILE A 140 13.09 -15.19 5.38
N VAL A 141 12.55 -14.72 6.50
CA VAL A 141 13.08 -15.02 7.83
C VAL A 141 13.00 -16.53 8.12
N ASN A 142 11.90 -17.19 7.72
CA ASN A 142 11.72 -18.63 7.93
C ASN A 142 12.50 -19.51 6.94
N PHE A 143 13.05 -18.96 5.85
CA PHE A 143 13.78 -19.71 4.82
C PHE A 143 14.97 -20.49 5.38
N LYS A 144 15.63 -19.99 6.44
CA LYS A 144 16.80 -20.65 7.06
C LYS A 144 16.42 -21.83 7.97
N ASN A 145 15.23 -21.85 8.55
CA ASN A 145 14.83 -22.92 9.49
C ASN A 145 14.58 -24.25 8.76
N ASN A 146 14.06 -24.21 7.53
CA ASN A 146 13.78 -25.44 6.77
C ASN A 146 15.06 -26.06 6.17
N ASN A 147 16.02 -25.26 5.69
CA ASN A 147 17.27 -25.78 5.10
C ASN A 147 18.27 -26.37 6.11
N LYS A 148 17.96 -26.35 7.41
CA LYS A 148 18.74 -27.05 8.46
C LYS A 148 18.12 -28.38 8.89
N ALA A 149 16.89 -28.68 8.50
CA ALA A 149 16.23 -29.94 8.87
C ALA A 149 16.55 -31.10 7.89
N ASP A 150 17.08 -30.77 6.71
CA ASP A 150 17.36 -31.72 5.63
C ASP A 150 18.88 -31.99 5.41
N ASN A 151 19.73 -31.64 6.37
CA ASN A 151 21.17 -31.96 6.37
C ASN A 151 21.58 -32.67 7.66
#